data_AF-A0A7H4P5T6-F1
#
_entry.id   AF-A0A7H4P5T6-F1
#
_cell.length_a   1.000
_cell.length_b   1.000
_cell.length_c   1.000
_cell.angle_alpha   90.00
_cell.angle_beta   90.00
_cell.angle_gamma   90.00
#
_symmetry.space_group_name_H-M   'P 1'
#
loop_
_entity.id
_entity.type
_entity.pdbx_description
1 polymer ?
#
loop_
_entity_poly.entity_id
_entity_poly.type
_entity_poly.pdbx_seq_one_letter_code
_entity_poly.pdbx_strand_id
1 'polypeptide(L)'
;MGQCSSLVDLRGVEFLSIGQQIFLREHTAGQGMGGGIWYCHSMTNDNNYVDDNGCQIINNFGQVLRRKDLRVICSDMFGLMDGGDFIECLRNMYKASRTFCIEEVLVAKLPFGQSVIADTLSDGSNGFVADVSDGMNFTIKGLGVGTNGPRIQHKGNGVMMRIKRNHASSKDFWVTCGFECLRVAGINDTLDGNNTYTGATPFQVSDMWGSLFKDLYISGYDNNTGGSAISLYKRYSMDRETPL
;
A
#
# COMPACT_ATOMS: atom_id res chain seq x y z
N MET A 1 -31.63 -2.54 4.07
CA MET A 1 -30.27 -2.96 3.65
C MET A 1 -29.86 -4.12 4.51
N GLY A 2 -29.32 -5.20 3.93
CA GLY A 2 -28.70 -6.28 4.72
C GLY A 2 -27.42 -5.81 5.40
N GLN A 3 -26.90 -6.59 6.35
CA GLN A 3 -25.65 -6.30 7.05
C GLN A 3 -24.72 -7.51 7.04
N CYS A 4 -23.44 -7.28 6.79
CA CYS A 4 -22.36 -8.26 6.94
C CYS A 4 -21.42 -7.84 8.08
N SER A 5 -20.94 -8.82 8.84
CA SER A 5 -19.98 -8.60 9.93
C SER A 5 -18.59 -8.25 9.40
N SER A 6 -18.08 -8.97 8.40
CA SER A 6 -16.72 -8.81 7.89
C SER A 6 -16.62 -8.91 6.37
N LEU A 7 -15.47 -8.55 5.78
CA LEU A 7 -15.23 -8.68 4.35
C LEU A 7 -15.28 -10.16 3.91
N VAL A 8 -14.84 -11.07 4.78
CA VAL A 8 -14.94 -12.53 4.55
C VAL A 8 -16.42 -12.93 4.40
N ASP A 9 -17.29 -12.43 5.26
CA ASP A 9 -18.73 -12.71 5.15
C ASP A 9 -19.33 -12.09 3.90
N LEU A 10 -18.91 -10.87 3.54
CA LEU A 10 -19.37 -10.18 2.34
C LEU A 10 -19.02 -10.96 1.06
N ARG A 11 -17.84 -11.62 1.01
CA ARG A 11 -17.48 -12.51 -0.10
C ARG A 11 -18.42 -13.72 -0.23
N GLY A 12 -19.10 -14.11 0.85
CA GLY A 12 -20.09 -15.19 0.86
C GLY A 12 -21.52 -14.76 0.52
N VAL A 13 -21.77 -13.48 0.23
CA VAL A 13 -23.11 -12.99 -0.10
C VAL A 13 -23.34 -12.94 -1.61
N GLU A 14 -24.41 -13.59 -2.06
CA GLU A 14 -24.92 -13.46 -3.43
C GLU A 14 -25.85 -12.24 -3.54
N PHE A 15 -25.57 -11.38 -4.52
CA PHE A 15 -26.44 -10.27 -4.87
C PHE A 15 -27.39 -10.69 -5.99
N LEU A 16 -28.61 -10.18 -5.98
CA LEU A 16 -29.66 -10.55 -6.92
C LEU A 16 -29.78 -9.56 -8.10
N SER A 17 -29.16 -8.39 -7.99
CA SER A 17 -29.20 -7.35 -9.03
C SER A 17 -28.05 -6.36 -8.90
N ILE A 18 -27.71 -5.72 -10.02
CA ILE A 18 -26.78 -4.58 -10.06
C ILE A 18 -27.36 -3.43 -9.23
N GLY A 19 -26.51 -2.78 -8.44
CA GLY A 19 -26.87 -1.65 -7.58
C GLY A 19 -27.49 -2.03 -6.24
N GLN A 20 -27.81 -3.32 -6.00
CA GLN A 20 -28.21 -3.80 -4.68
C GLN A 20 -27.12 -3.48 -3.66
N GLN A 21 -27.53 -2.93 -2.52
CA GLN A 21 -26.63 -2.43 -1.47
C GLN A 21 -26.67 -3.30 -0.22
N ILE A 22 -25.52 -3.38 0.44
CA ILE A 22 -25.34 -4.02 1.74
C ILE A 22 -24.42 -3.17 2.61
N PHE A 23 -24.64 -3.20 3.92
CA PHE A 23 -23.76 -2.53 4.87
C PHE A 23 -22.72 -3.53 5.41
N LEU A 24 -21.44 -3.19 5.29
CA LEU A 24 -20.34 -3.90 5.93
C LEU A 24 -20.01 -3.21 7.25
N ARG A 25 -20.00 -3.97 8.35
CA ARG A 25 -19.68 -3.42 9.69
C ARG A 25 -18.21 -3.04 9.83
N GLU A 26 -17.31 -3.95 9.48
CA GLU A 26 -15.86 -3.81 9.60
C GLU A 26 -15.19 -4.62 8.47
N HIS A 27 -13.95 -4.31 8.13
CA HIS A 27 -13.23 -5.10 7.13
C HIS A 27 -12.80 -6.44 7.72
N THR A 28 -12.01 -6.41 8.79
CA THR A 28 -11.53 -7.60 9.51
C THR A 28 -12.33 -7.77 10.81
N ALA A 29 -12.71 -8.99 11.15
CA ALA A 29 -13.47 -9.26 12.37
C ALA A 29 -12.73 -8.78 13.63
N GLY A 30 -13.38 -7.99 14.47
CA GLY A 30 -12.79 -7.42 15.68
C GLY A 30 -11.93 -6.17 15.47
N GLN A 31 -11.81 -5.67 14.23
CA GLN A 31 -11.07 -4.44 13.92
C GLN A 31 -11.81 -3.17 14.38
N GLY A 32 -13.14 -3.18 14.31
CA GLY A 32 -13.99 -2.02 14.58
C GLY A 32 -13.96 -0.93 13.50
N MET A 33 -13.24 -1.13 12.40
CA MET A 33 -13.00 -0.15 11.34
C MET A 33 -13.09 -0.78 9.94
N GLY A 34 -13.04 0.05 8.89
CA GLY A 34 -13.07 -0.44 7.50
C GLY A 34 -14.45 -0.86 6.99
N GLY A 35 -15.52 -0.56 7.73
CA GLY A 35 -16.91 -0.75 7.30
C GLY A 35 -17.35 0.24 6.21
N GLY A 36 -18.62 0.19 5.84
CA GLY A 36 -19.23 1.09 4.86
C GLY A 36 -20.30 0.43 4.00
N ILE A 37 -20.92 1.21 3.13
CA ILE A 37 -21.91 0.70 2.17
C ILE A 37 -21.19 0.13 0.95
N TRP A 38 -21.59 -1.08 0.56
CA TRP A 38 -21.15 -1.75 -0.64
C TRP A 38 -22.32 -1.95 -1.59
N TYR A 39 -22.04 -2.06 -2.88
CA TYR A 39 -23.04 -2.39 -3.88
C TYR A 39 -22.52 -3.37 -4.92
N CYS A 40 -23.42 -4.14 -5.52
CA CYS A 40 -23.11 -4.97 -6.69
C CYS A 40 -22.87 -4.06 -7.90
N HIS A 41 -21.63 -3.98 -8.36
CA HIS A 41 -21.25 -3.23 -9.55
C HIS A 41 -21.47 -4.04 -10.83
N SER A 42 -21.19 -5.35 -10.78
CA SER A 42 -21.40 -6.27 -11.90
C SER A 42 -21.80 -7.66 -11.39
N MET A 43 -22.71 -8.31 -12.09
CA MET A 43 -23.13 -9.69 -11.78
C MET A 43 -22.07 -10.74 -12.17
N THR A 44 -21.11 -10.37 -13.01
CA THR A 44 -20.03 -11.22 -13.49
C THR A 44 -18.72 -10.45 -13.58
N ASN A 45 -17.59 -11.14 -13.43
CA ASN A 45 -16.26 -10.57 -13.64
C ASN A 45 -15.74 -10.87 -15.05
N ASP A 46 -16.42 -10.38 -16.08
CA ASP A 46 -16.08 -10.55 -17.49
C ASP A 46 -15.04 -9.53 -18.01
N ASN A 47 -14.89 -8.40 -17.33
CA ASN A 47 -13.99 -7.31 -17.75
C ASN A 47 -12.64 -7.30 -17.01
N ASN A 48 -12.18 -8.45 -16.51
CA ASN A 48 -10.92 -8.56 -15.77
C ASN A 48 -10.81 -7.56 -14.61
N TYR A 49 -11.90 -7.33 -13.88
CA TYR A 49 -11.86 -6.52 -12.67
C TYR A 49 -10.89 -7.16 -11.67
N VAL A 50 -10.13 -6.30 -10.99
CA VAL A 50 -9.11 -6.71 -10.02
C VAL A 50 -9.71 -6.67 -8.63
N ASP A 51 -9.58 -7.77 -7.89
CA ASP A 51 -9.84 -7.76 -6.46
C ASP A 51 -8.70 -7.03 -5.74
N ASP A 52 -9.03 -5.93 -5.08
CA ASP A 52 -8.08 -5.14 -4.30
C ASP A 52 -8.24 -5.37 -2.80
N ASN A 53 -9.11 -6.29 -2.38
CA ASN A 53 -9.38 -6.63 -0.98
C ASN A 53 -9.67 -5.41 -0.10
N GLY A 54 -10.28 -4.36 -0.64
CA GLY A 54 -10.60 -3.19 0.15
C GLY A 54 -11.69 -2.33 -0.44
N CYS A 55 -11.52 -1.79 -1.64
CA CYS A 55 -12.47 -0.90 -2.33
C CYS A 55 -13.31 -1.62 -3.39
N GLN A 56 -12.77 -2.68 -3.98
CA GLN A 56 -13.41 -3.58 -4.94
C GLN A 56 -13.06 -5.03 -4.59
N ILE A 57 -14.08 -5.89 -4.53
CA ILE A 57 -13.88 -7.33 -4.35
C ILE A 57 -14.65 -8.13 -5.39
N ILE A 58 -14.17 -9.33 -5.68
CA ILE A 58 -14.88 -10.37 -6.40
C ILE A 58 -15.37 -11.36 -5.35
N ASN A 59 -16.69 -11.50 -5.21
CA ASN A 59 -17.26 -12.44 -4.26
C ASN A 59 -17.18 -13.89 -4.77
N ASN A 60 -17.59 -14.86 -3.95
CA ASN A 60 -17.52 -16.29 -4.27
C ASN A 60 -18.43 -16.70 -5.43
N PHE A 61 -19.32 -15.80 -5.87
CA PHE A 61 -20.23 -15.98 -7.00
C PHE A 61 -19.71 -15.33 -8.29
N GLY A 62 -18.49 -14.78 -8.27
CA GLY A 62 -17.89 -14.09 -9.41
C GLY A 62 -18.45 -12.68 -9.66
N GLN A 63 -19.23 -12.14 -8.73
CA GLN A 63 -19.80 -10.80 -8.80
C GLN A 63 -18.79 -9.76 -8.32
N VAL A 64 -18.82 -8.59 -8.94
CA VAL A 64 -17.94 -7.48 -8.59
C VAL A 64 -18.67 -6.54 -7.65
N LEU A 65 -18.16 -6.39 -6.45
CA LEU A 65 -18.71 -5.52 -5.42
C LEU A 65 -17.79 -4.31 -5.23
N ARG A 66 -18.36 -3.13 -5.02
CA ARG A 66 -17.60 -1.89 -4.79
C ARG A 66 -18.09 -1.15 -3.56
N ARG A 67 -17.16 -0.47 -2.87
CA ARG A 67 -17.51 0.55 -1.88
C ARG A 67 -18.23 1.70 -2.57
N LYS A 68 -19.34 2.11 -1.98
CA LYS A 68 -20.11 3.26 -2.46
C LYS A 68 -19.42 4.56 -2.06
N ASP A 69 -19.52 5.58 -2.93
CA ASP A 69 -19.08 6.96 -2.65
C ASP A 69 -17.59 7.08 -2.24
N LEU A 70 -16.73 6.22 -2.79
CA LEU A 70 -15.30 6.23 -2.53
C LEU A 70 -14.66 7.55 -3.01
N ARG A 71 -14.05 8.30 -2.07
CA ARG A 71 -13.29 9.52 -2.35
C ARG A 71 -11.84 9.46 -1.90
N VAL A 72 -11.56 8.57 -0.94
CA VAL A 72 -10.26 8.44 -0.27
C VAL A 72 -10.01 6.96 -0.05
N ILE A 73 -8.76 6.54 -0.26
CA ILE A 73 -8.29 5.19 0.04
C ILE A 73 -7.57 5.25 1.38
N CYS A 74 -8.06 4.50 2.38
CA CYS A 74 -7.46 4.45 3.71
C CYS A 74 -7.14 3.00 4.10
N SER A 75 -6.03 2.76 4.78
CA SER A 75 -5.59 1.41 5.18
C SER A 75 -6.60 0.65 6.02
N ASP A 76 -7.46 1.33 6.78
CA ASP A 76 -8.56 0.69 7.53
C ASP A 76 -9.51 -0.08 6.61
N MET A 77 -9.73 0.42 5.38
CA MET A 77 -10.56 -0.24 4.37
C MET A 77 -9.99 -1.55 3.85
N PHE A 78 -8.72 -1.85 4.15
CA PHE A 78 -7.97 -3.04 3.74
C PHE A 78 -7.60 -3.93 4.94
N GLY A 79 -8.18 -3.66 6.11
CA GLY A 79 -8.02 -4.54 7.28
C GLY A 79 -6.70 -4.40 8.03
N LEU A 80 -5.96 -3.31 7.81
CA LEU A 80 -4.68 -3.10 8.50
C LEU A 80 -4.90 -2.87 10.00
N MET A 81 -4.26 -3.70 10.82
CA MET A 81 -4.34 -3.69 12.29
C MET A 81 -2.93 -3.77 12.91
N ASP A 82 -2.85 -3.70 14.23
CA ASP A 82 -1.61 -3.94 14.97
C ASP A 82 -0.97 -5.28 14.59
N GLY A 83 0.34 -5.27 14.32
CA GLY A 83 1.09 -6.41 13.81
C GLY A 83 0.74 -6.85 12.38
N GLY A 84 -0.17 -6.16 11.70
CA GLY A 84 -0.63 -6.54 10.36
C GLY A 84 0.42 -6.32 9.27
N ASP A 85 0.27 -7.06 8.16
CA ASP A 85 1.14 -6.96 6.98
C ASP A 85 0.90 -5.64 6.23
N PHE A 86 1.82 -4.71 6.42
CA PHE A 86 1.78 -3.40 5.79
C PHE A 86 2.05 -3.45 4.29
N ILE A 87 2.90 -4.37 3.84
CA ILE A 87 3.33 -4.45 2.44
C ILE A 87 2.16 -4.95 1.59
N GLU A 88 1.47 -5.99 2.03
CA GLU A 88 0.29 -6.50 1.32
C GLU A 88 -0.84 -5.48 1.32
N CYS A 89 -1.04 -4.75 2.43
CA CYS A 89 -1.99 -3.63 2.48
C CYS A 89 -1.67 -2.58 1.41
N LEU A 90 -0.40 -2.18 1.24
CA LEU A 90 0.01 -1.21 0.22
C LEU A 90 -0.19 -1.72 -1.20
N ARG A 91 0.10 -3.01 -1.48
CA ARG A 91 -0.18 -3.61 -2.80
C ARG A 91 -1.65 -3.51 -3.16
N ASN A 92 -2.52 -3.75 -2.19
CA ASN A 92 -3.95 -3.68 -2.35
C ASN A 92 -4.46 -2.23 -2.49
N MET A 93 -3.93 -1.30 -1.69
CA MET A 93 -4.19 0.14 -1.84
C MET A 93 -3.72 0.67 -3.21
N TYR A 94 -2.61 0.16 -3.74
CA TYR A 94 -2.13 0.51 -5.07
C TYR A 94 -3.05 0.02 -6.19
N LYS A 95 -3.53 -1.25 -6.13
CA LYS A 95 -4.54 -1.77 -7.07
C LYS A 95 -5.81 -0.91 -7.05
N ALA A 96 -6.28 -0.55 -5.85
CA ALA A 96 -7.43 0.33 -5.69
C ALA A 96 -7.18 1.73 -6.29
N SER A 97 -5.99 2.29 -6.07
CA SER A 97 -5.59 3.60 -6.62
C SER A 97 -5.81 3.65 -8.13
N ARG A 98 -5.38 2.61 -8.84
CA ARG A 98 -5.48 2.50 -10.29
C ARG A 98 -6.90 2.24 -10.77
N THR A 99 -7.64 1.41 -10.03
CA THR A 99 -9.03 1.06 -10.37
C THR A 99 -9.95 2.28 -10.27
N PHE A 100 -9.71 3.15 -9.28
CA PHE A 100 -10.59 4.27 -8.97
C PHE A 100 -10.02 5.64 -9.36
N CYS A 101 -8.84 5.68 -9.98
CA CYS A 101 -8.12 6.91 -10.34
C CYS A 101 -7.93 7.86 -9.15
N ILE A 102 -7.60 7.31 -7.97
CA ILE A 102 -7.28 8.07 -6.76
C ILE A 102 -5.77 8.02 -6.54
N GLU A 103 -5.09 9.16 -6.64
CA GLU A 103 -3.62 9.24 -6.61
C GLU A 103 -3.01 9.23 -5.20
N GLU A 104 -3.85 9.37 -4.17
CA GLU A 104 -3.43 9.48 -2.78
C GLU A 104 -4.01 8.34 -1.94
N VAL A 105 -3.14 7.69 -1.16
CA VAL A 105 -3.54 6.65 -0.22
C VAL A 105 -3.09 7.01 1.19
N LEU A 106 -3.98 6.75 2.15
CA LEU A 106 -3.84 7.16 3.54
C LEU A 106 -3.56 5.96 4.43
N VAL A 107 -2.51 6.04 5.22
CA VAL A 107 -2.15 5.05 6.23
C VAL A 107 -2.67 5.55 7.58
N ALA A 108 -3.69 4.87 8.09
CA ALA A 108 -4.29 5.18 9.38
C ALA A 108 -3.30 4.99 10.52
N LYS A 109 -3.28 5.94 11.44
CA LYS A 109 -2.50 5.84 12.66
C LYS A 109 -3.22 4.93 13.65
N LEU A 110 -2.54 3.85 14.03
CA LEU A 110 -3.00 2.96 15.08
C LEU A 110 -2.92 3.61 16.47
N PRO A 111 -3.69 3.10 17.45
CA PRO A 111 -3.58 3.48 18.86
C PRO A 111 -2.15 3.50 19.41
N PHE A 112 -1.96 4.18 20.55
CA PHE A 112 -0.65 4.29 21.18
C PHE A 112 -0.04 2.91 21.47
N GLY A 113 1.24 2.75 21.12
CA GLY A 113 1.99 1.51 21.33
C GLY A 113 1.85 0.49 20.20
N GLN A 114 0.86 0.65 19.32
CA GLN A 114 0.63 -0.26 18.20
C GLN A 114 1.43 0.14 16.96
N SER A 115 1.77 -0.86 16.14
CA SER A 115 2.52 -0.69 14.90
C SER A 115 2.19 -1.77 13.89
N VAL A 116 2.37 -1.45 12.62
CA VAL A 116 2.26 -2.43 11.53
C VAL A 116 3.63 -2.95 11.15
N ILE A 117 3.68 -4.14 10.56
CA ILE A 117 4.94 -4.79 10.18
C ILE A 117 5.08 -4.77 8.66
N ALA A 118 6.22 -4.27 8.21
CA ALA A 118 6.67 -4.39 6.83
C ALA A 118 7.86 -5.36 6.81
N ASP A 119 7.56 -6.65 6.57
CA ASP A 119 8.58 -7.70 6.49
C ASP A 119 9.04 -7.86 5.04
N THR A 120 10.22 -7.33 4.72
CA THR A 120 10.81 -7.42 3.38
C THR A 120 11.58 -8.72 3.14
N LEU A 121 11.60 -9.63 4.12
CA LEU A 121 12.42 -10.85 4.17
C LEU A 121 13.93 -10.57 4.20
N SER A 122 14.71 -11.57 4.61
CA SER A 122 16.17 -11.46 4.71
C SER A 122 16.86 -11.27 3.36
N ASP A 123 16.24 -11.74 2.28
CA ASP A 123 16.70 -11.55 0.90
C ASP A 123 16.23 -10.22 0.28
N GLY A 124 15.35 -9.48 0.96
CA GLY A 124 14.81 -8.20 0.50
C GLY A 124 13.82 -8.31 -0.67
N SER A 125 13.27 -9.50 -0.93
CA SER A 125 12.39 -9.76 -2.08
C SER A 125 10.95 -9.29 -1.87
N ASN A 126 10.51 -9.10 -0.63
CA ASN A 126 9.10 -8.80 -0.32
C ASN A 126 8.80 -7.30 -0.23
N GLY A 127 9.62 -6.41 -0.81
CA GLY A 127 9.34 -4.97 -0.83
C GLY A 127 8.04 -4.59 -1.56
N PHE A 128 7.45 -3.45 -1.20
CA PHE A 128 6.38 -2.82 -1.97
C PHE A 128 6.95 -2.01 -3.15
N VAL A 129 6.40 -2.21 -4.35
CA VAL A 129 6.78 -1.47 -5.55
C VAL A 129 5.54 -0.92 -6.26
N ALA A 130 5.42 0.40 -6.33
CA ALA A 130 4.47 1.10 -7.20
C ALA A 130 5.17 1.52 -8.50
N ASP A 131 4.55 1.19 -9.64
CA ASP A 131 5.06 1.55 -10.97
C ASP A 131 4.16 2.58 -11.63
N VAL A 132 4.55 3.85 -11.54
CA VAL A 132 3.77 5.00 -12.04
C VAL A 132 4.01 5.26 -13.54
N SER A 133 4.55 4.29 -14.27
CA SER A 133 4.76 4.42 -15.73
C SER A 133 3.45 4.55 -16.51
N ASP A 134 2.32 4.21 -15.90
CA ASP A 134 0.99 4.47 -16.44
C ASP A 134 0.62 5.96 -16.54
N GLY A 135 1.46 6.85 -16.00
CA GLY A 135 1.26 8.29 -16.03
C GLY A 135 0.39 8.83 -14.90
N MET A 136 0.00 7.97 -13.95
CA MET A 136 -0.83 8.37 -12.82
C MET A 136 0.03 8.56 -11.57
N ASN A 137 -0.13 9.69 -10.87
CA ASN A 137 0.65 9.95 -9.66
C ASN A 137 0.32 8.92 -8.57
N PHE A 138 1.23 8.77 -7.62
CA PHE A 138 0.99 7.95 -6.44
C PHE A 138 1.70 8.49 -5.22
N THR A 139 0.93 8.82 -4.18
CA THR A 139 1.45 9.36 -2.93
C THR A 139 0.91 8.57 -1.74
N ILE A 140 1.80 8.18 -0.83
CA ILE A 140 1.47 7.50 0.42
C ILE A 140 1.59 8.52 1.56
N LYS A 141 0.50 8.73 2.29
CA LYS A 141 0.45 9.68 3.41
C LYS A 141 -0.01 9.02 4.70
N GLY A 142 0.64 9.34 5.81
CA GLY A 142 0.15 8.97 7.13
C GLY A 142 -0.91 9.93 7.65
N LEU A 143 -1.95 9.39 8.27
CA LEU A 143 -2.95 10.16 9.01
C LEU A 143 -2.38 10.55 10.39
N GLY A 144 -1.68 11.67 10.49
CA GLY A 144 -1.07 12.10 11.75
C GLY A 144 -0.39 13.47 11.74
N VAL A 145 -0.82 14.36 10.83
CA VAL A 145 -0.17 15.64 10.47
C VAL A 145 0.48 16.34 11.67
N GLY A 146 1.79 16.63 11.55
CA GLY A 146 2.51 17.54 12.43
C GLY A 146 3.01 17.00 13.78
N THR A 147 2.66 15.78 14.22
CA THR A 147 3.15 15.28 15.53
C THR A 147 3.73 13.87 15.50
N ASN A 148 3.05 12.89 14.90
CA ASN A 148 3.50 11.50 14.84
C ASN A 148 2.64 10.74 13.82
N GLY A 149 3.22 10.35 12.69
CA GLY A 149 2.60 9.46 11.70
C GLY A 149 2.34 8.04 12.22
N PRO A 150 1.75 7.15 11.40
CA PRO A 150 1.61 5.74 11.71
C PRO A 150 2.99 5.10 11.94
N ARG A 151 3.06 4.21 12.93
CA ARG A 151 4.29 3.48 13.27
C ARG A 151 4.38 2.22 12.41
N ILE A 152 5.46 2.13 11.65
CA ILE A 152 5.78 1.02 10.76
C ILE A 152 7.10 0.42 11.23
N GLN A 153 7.10 -0.89 11.48
CA GLN A 153 8.29 -1.66 11.78
C GLN A 153 8.81 -2.30 10.49
N HIS A 154 9.98 -1.87 10.04
CA HIS A 154 10.64 -2.45 8.87
C HIS A 154 11.60 -3.56 9.31
N LYS A 155 11.18 -4.79 9.04
CA LYS A 155 11.94 -6.01 9.31
C LYS A 155 12.48 -6.56 7.98
N GLY A 156 13.68 -7.12 8.00
CA GLY A 156 14.32 -7.70 6.82
C GLY A 156 15.26 -6.74 6.08
N ASN A 157 15.64 -7.13 4.87
CA ASN A 157 16.63 -6.44 4.03
C ASN A 157 15.96 -5.73 2.84
N GLY A 158 16.72 -5.03 2.01
CA GLY A 158 16.21 -4.45 0.77
C GLY A 158 15.26 -3.28 0.99
N VAL A 159 14.40 -3.00 0.01
CA VAL A 159 13.62 -1.76 -0.02
C VAL A 159 12.19 -2.00 0.46
N MET A 160 11.78 -1.33 1.53
CA MET A 160 10.42 -1.43 2.08
C MET A 160 9.38 -0.86 1.12
N MET A 161 9.55 0.40 0.70
CA MET A 161 8.65 1.06 -0.25
C MET A 161 9.44 1.71 -1.39
N ARG A 162 9.12 1.31 -2.62
CA ARG A 162 9.67 1.88 -3.84
C ARG A 162 8.54 2.43 -4.70
N ILE A 163 8.67 3.69 -5.12
CA ILE A 163 7.87 4.24 -6.22
C ILE A 163 8.82 4.46 -7.39
N LYS A 164 8.51 3.86 -8.54
CA LYS A 164 9.37 3.93 -9.71
C LYS A 164 8.57 4.36 -10.93
N ARG A 165 9.27 5.00 -11.85
CA ARG A 165 8.84 5.19 -13.23
C ARG A 165 9.85 4.52 -14.14
N ASN A 166 9.37 3.97 -15.26
CA ASN A 166 10.22 3.46 -16.32
C ASN A 166 10.25 4.47 -17.45
N HIS A 167 11.34 5.23 -17.57
CA HIS A 167 11.56 6.20 -18.65
C HIS A 167 11.16 5.69 -20.04
N ALA A 168 11.45 4.42 -20.37
CA ALA A 168 11.25 3.89 -21.71
C ALA A 168 9.77 3.63 -22.07
N SER A 169 8.94 3.32 -21.07
CA SER A 169 7.53 2.94 -21.26
C SER A 169 6.55 3.89 -20.59
N SER A 170 7.05 4.98 -20.01
CA SER A 170 6.24 5.92 -19.26
C SER A 170 5.32 6.72 -20.19
N LYS A 171 4.04 6.77 -19.84
CA LYS A 171 3.01 7.51 -20.59
C LYS A 171 3.03 9.02 -20.33
N ASP A 172 3.60 9.45 -19.20
CA ASP A 172 3.75 10.85 -18.86
C ASP A 172 5.11 11.12 -18.19
N PHE A 173 5.78 12.15 -18.68
CA PHE A 173 7.05 12.61 -18.14
C PHE A 173 6.90 13.30 -16.77
N TRP A 174 5.77 13.96 -16.52
CA TRP A 174 5.56 14.81 -15.35
C TRP A 174 4.94 14.11 -14.15
N VAL A 175 4.85 12.77 -14.18
CA VAL A 175 4.31 12.00 -13.06
C VAL A 175 5.16 12.21 -11.80
N THR A 176 4.46 12.47 -10.70
CA THR A 176 5.01 12.77 -9.38
C THR A 176 4.62 11.70 -8.36
N CYS A 177 5.30 11.69 -7.22
CA CYS A 177 5.03 10.78 -6.13
C CYS A 177 5.40 11.40 -4.80
N GLY A 178 5.06 10.73 -3.70
CA GLY A 178 5.60 11.13 -2.42
C GLY A 178 5.34 10.20 -1.26
N PHE A 179 6.05 10.48 -0.19
CA PHE A 179 5.89 9.91 1.13
C PHE A 179 5.73 11.06 2.13
N GLU A 180 4.61 11.08 2.85
CA GLU A 180 4.32 12.14 3.83
C GLU A 180 3.88 11.57 5.18
N CYS A 181 4.38 12.15 6.27
CA CYS A 181 3.92 11.88 7.63
C CYS A 181 3.99 10.39 8.02
N LEU A 182 5.12 9.72 7.78
CA LEU A 182 5.32 8.30 8.09
C LEU A 182 6.43 8.12 9.13
N ARG A 183 6.27 7.17 10.05
CA ARG A 183 7.30 6.81 11.02
C ARG A 183 7.72 5.37 10.82
N VAL A 184 8.97 5.18 10.38
CA VAL A 184 9.54 3.86 10.11
C VAL A 184 10.70 3.60 11.08
N ALA A 185 10.58 2.52 11.84
CA ALA A 185 11.68 2.00 12.64
C ALA A 185 12.19 0.70 12.00
N GLY A 186 13.47 0.64 11.68
CA GLY A 186 14.13 -0.61 11.41
C GLY A 186 14.11 -1.46 12.68
N ILE A 187 13.68 -2.71 12.56
CA ILE A 187 13.69 -3.68 13.65
C ILE A 187 14.33 -4.99 13.19
N ASN A 188 15.00 -5.71 14.10
CA ASN A 188 15.54 -7.03 13.81
C ASN A 188 14.43 -8.09 13.66
N ASP A 189 14.80 -9.30 13.23
CA ASP A 189 13.83 -10.35 12.94
C ASP A 189 13.07 -10.87 14.17
N THR A 190 13.63 -10.66 15.36
CA THR A 190 13.08 -11.01 16.68
C THR A 190 12.22 -9.91 17.30
N LEU A 191 12.10 -8.75 16.66
CA LEU A 191 11.29 -7.60 17.08
C LEU A 191 11.69 -6.98 18.44
N ASP A 192 12.94 -7.13 18.87
CA ASP A 192 13.45 -6.68 20.17
C ASP A 192 14.68 -5.75 20.08
N GLY A 193 15.14 -5.45 18.86
CA GLY A 193 16.29 -4.58 18.61
C GLY A 193 16.26 -3.92 17.23
N ASN A 194 17.31 -3.18 16.91
CA ASN A 194 17.42 -2.45 15.64
C ASN A 194 17.72 -3.39 14.45
N ASN A 195 17.34 -2.97 13.24
CA ASN A 195 17.63 -3.70 12.01
C ASN A 195 19.14 -3.65 11.70
N THR A 196 19.74 -4.82 11.45
CA THR A 196 21.17 -5.01 11.18
C THR A 196 21.47 -5.41 9.73
N TYR A 197 20.46 -5.48 8.86
CA TYR A 197 20.66 -5.79 7.45
C TYR A 197 21.33 -4.61 6.71
N THR A 198 22.29 -4.94 5.85
CA THR A 198 23.15 -3.93 5.21
C THR A 198 22.49 -3.19 4.07
N GLY A 199 21.47 -3.76 3.42
CA GLY A 199 20.77 -3.15 2.28
C GLY A 199 19.39 -2.59 2.61
N ALA A 200 19.00 -2.56 3.89
CA ALA A 200 17.67 -2.16 4.32
C ALA A 200 17.42 -0.67 4.03
N THR A 201 16.42 -0.35 3.21
CA THR A 201 16.08 1.02 2.81
C THR A 201 14.57 1.23 2.95
N PRO A 202 14.09 2.12 3.82
CA PRO A 202 12.65 2.26 4.03
C PRO A 202 11.95 2.97 2.86
N PHE A 203 12.57 3.98 2.26
CA PHE A 203 11.96 4.73 1.17
C PHE A 203 12.90 4.83 -0.03
N GLN A 204 12.35 4.56 -1.22
CA GLN A 204 13.07 4.75 -2.46
C GLN A 204 12.17 5.33 -3.54
N VAL A 205 12.72 6.28 -4.30
CA VAL A 205 12.14 6.75 -5.56
C VAL A 205 13.17 6.63 -6.66
N SER A 206 12.73 6.15 -7.83
CA SER A 206 13.60 6.03 -8.99
C SER A 206 13.00 6.62 -10.26
N ASP A 207 13.82 7.42 -10.96
CA ASP A 207 13.51 7.99 -12.27
C ASP A 207 12.24 8.88 -12.29
N MET A 208 12.06 9.68 -11.24
CA MET A 208 10.92 10.58 -11.10
C MET A 208 11.34 12.03 -10.89
N TRP A 209 10.42 12.94 -11.22
CA TRP A 209 10.56 14.37 -10.97
C TRP A 209 9.57 14.80 -9.87
N GLY A 210 9.92 15.85 -9.13
CA GLY A 210 9.01 16.50 -8.17
C GLY A 210 8.56 15.61 -7.00
N SER A 211 9.35 14.60 -6.63
CA SER A 211 9.00 13.69 -5.53
C SER A 211 8.99 14.40 -4.17
N LEU A 212 7.90 14.25 -3.43
CA LEU A 212 7.71 14.87 -2.12
C LEU A 212 8.11 13.91 -0.99
N PHE A 213 9.03 14.34 -0.14
CA PHE A 213 9.38 13.65 1.10
C PHE A 213 9.18 14.64 2.25
N LYS A 214 8.20 14.39 3.11
CA LYS A 214 7.79 15.36 4.13
C LYS A 214 7.40 14.65 5.44
N ASP A 215 7.80 15.22 6.57
CA ASP A 215 7.44 14.73 7.92
C ASP A 215 7.74 13.23 8.11
N LEU A 216 8.90 12.78 7.64
CA LEU A 216 9.35 11.40 7.73
C LEU A 216 10.25 11.20 8.96
N TYR A 217 9.95 10.17 9.75
CA TYR A 217 10.74 9.78 10.91
C TYR A 217 11.35 8.39 10.66
N ILE A 218 12.68 8.31 10.65
CA ILE A 218 13.42 7.08 10.34
C ILE A 218 14.40 6.80 11.48
N SER A 219 14.37 5.60 12.04
CA SER A 219 15.25 5.18 13.14
C SER A 219 15.52 3.67 13.09
N GLY A 220 16.45 3.17 13.92
CA GLY A 220 16.62 1.73 14.16
C GLY A 220 17.34 0.96 13.05
N TYR A 221 18.30 1.57 12.37
CA TYR A 221 19.15 0.92 11.37
C TYR A 221 20.61 1.00 11.79
N ASP A 222 21.17 -0.08 12.33
CA ASP A 222 22.48 -0.06 13.01
C ASP A 222 23.65 -0.52 12.13
N ASN A 223 23.38 -1.22 11.03
CA ASN A 223 24.42 -1.78 10.16
C ASN A 223 24.11 -1.60 8.66
N ASN A 224 23.39 -0.53 8.34
CA ASN A 224 22.92 -0.23 6.98
C ASN A 224 24.02 0.36 6.09
N THR A 225 25.14 -0.35 5.95
CA THR A 225 26.35 0.12 5.25
C THR A 225 26.20 0.14 3.72
N GLY A 226 25.25 -0.61 3.16
CA GLY A 226 24.95 -0.68 1.73
C GLY A 226 23.57 -0.12 1.34
N GLY A 227 22.75 0.31 2.29
CA GLY A 227 21.45 0.92 2.05
C GLY A 227 21.43 2.40 2.44
N SER A 228 20.23 2.94 2.60
CA SER A 228 20.04 4.36 2.91
C SER A 228 18.74 4.57 3.67
N ALA A 229 18.63 5.67 4.42
CA ALA A 229 17.35 6.06 5.00
C ALA A 229 16.35 6.49 3.90
N ILE A 230 16.83 7.23 2.90
CA ILE A 230 16.07 7.60 1.71
C ILE A 230 16.99 7.46 0.50
N SER A 231 16.54 6.73 -0.52
CA SER A 231 17.27 6.56 -1.78
C SER A 231 16.57 7.30 -2.92
N LEU A 232 17.26 8.26 -3.53
CA LEU A 232 16.82 8.99 -4.73
C LEU A 232 17.84 8.74 -5.83
N TYR A 233 17.42 8.16 -6.95
CA TYR A 233 18.34 7.95 -8.07
C TYR A 233 17.63 7.96 -9.41
N LYS A 234 18.39 8.30 -10.43
CA LYS A 234 18.01 8.12 -11.82
C LYS A 234 18.51 6.75 -12.26
N ARG A 235 17.61 5.85 -12.67
CA ARG A 235 18.03 4.58 -13.26
C ARG A 235 18.45 4.82 -14.71
N TYR A 236 19.75 4.80 -14.98
CA TYR A 236 20.23 4.66 -16.35
C TYR A 236 20.08 3.19 -16.76
N SER A 237 19.37 2.91 -17.85
CA SER A 237 19.49 1.61 -18.52
C SER A 237 20.87 1.54 -19.16
N MET A 238 21.80 0.85 -18.50
CA MET A 238 23.04 0.41 -19.13
C MET A 238 22.81 -1.03 -19.57
N ASP A 239 22.48 -1.19 -20.84
CA ASP A 239 22.80 -2.37 -21.65
C ASP A 239 23.15 -1.83 -23.04
N ARG A 240 24.35 -1.25 -23.16
CA ARG A 240 25.05 -1.28 -24.44
C ARG A 240 25.89 -2.55 -24.40
N GLU A 241 25.46 -3.54 -25.17
CA GLU A 241 26.35 -4.60 -25.62
C GLU A 241 27.61 -3.94 -26.20
N THR A 242 28.77 -4.28 -25.66
CA THR A 242 30.04 -4.11 -26.35
C THR A 242 30.57 -5.48 -26.71
N PRO A 243 30.52 -5.88 -27.99
CA PRO A 243 31.40 -6.90 -28.51
C PRO A 243 32.72 -6.23 -28.95
N LEU A 244 33.81 -6.56 -28.26
CA LEU A 244 35.16 -6.68 -28.81
C LEU A 244 35.93 -7.72 -28.01
#